data_AF-A0A8S3DYI2-F1
#
_entry.id   AF-A0A8S3DYI2-F1
#
_cell.length_a   1.000
_cell.length_b   1.000
_cell.length_c   1.000
_cell.angle_alpha   90.00
_cell.angle_beta   90.00
_cell.angle_gamma   90.00
#
_symmetry.space_group_name_H-M   'P 1'
#
loop_
_entity.id
_entity.type
_entity.pdbx_description
1 polymer ?
#
loop_
_entity_poly.entity_id
_entity_poly.type
_entity_poly.pdbx_seq_one_letter_code
_entity_poly.pdbx_strand_id
1 'polypeptide(L)'
;MEVGPNEQFFRIMANKKSKLHTLTTGCVELTRVICNCICEASKIGRYPDPKISPATMQELSIKKMLANDMKKNSINDVKLLDYHYTFWEEPQMSGRQLRKEGMLYTKLVEPATAIRRLGNATLKSHRHPFETWRNAYVTLRVDRLNVYLHKSDTSPALSYTLLDENCQGCRRNRSTDRPHAVEIMFVNEVKLIMASKSKAEQDEWLNAIMKGLSQGRMAMKDEESSANTVPCSVMLSDEKLYVCHDEQDNALIRQLDSVKLEYVVRLLVDPECQYYCVLSIEHGNQGSKSWIFYFLFINEM
;
A
#
# COMPACT_ATOMS: atom_id res chain seq x y z
N MET A 1 -11.12 -3.08 -34.76
CA MET A 1 -11.15 -3.37 -33.32
C MET A 1 -9.89 -4.15 -33.03
N GLU A 2 -9.10 -3.70 -32.05
CA GLU A 2 -7.88 -4.42 -31.65
C GLU A 2 -8.11 -5.11 -30.32
N VAL A 3 -7.73 -6.38 -30.19
CA VAL A 3 -7.83 -7.11 -28.93
C VAL A 3 -6.45 -7.15 -28.29
N GLY A 4 -6.39 -6.77 -27.01
CA GLY A 4 -5.18 -6.69 -26.22
C GLY A 4 -4.58 -8.06 -25.85
N PRO A 5 -3.35 -8.08 -25.30
CA PRO A 5 -2.72 -9.30 -24.79
C PRO A 5 -3.61 -10.01 -23.78
N ASN A 6 -3.65 -11.34 -23.86
CA ASN A 6 -4.48 -12.22 -23.03
C ASN A 6 -5.95 -11.73 -22.95
N GLU A 7 -6.44 -11.10 -24.02
CA GLU A 7 -7.81 -10.59 -24.17
C GLU A 7 -8.31 -9.76 -22.97
N GLN A 8 -7.42 -9.03 -22.29
CA GLN A 8 -7.76 -8.24 -21.09
C GLN A 8 -8.46 -6.91 -21.41
N PHE A 9 -8.41 -6.48 -22.67
CA PHE A 9 -9.03 -5.26 -23.16
C PHE A 9 -9.25 -5.36 -24.68
N PHE A 10 -10.06 -4.44 -25.22
CA PHE A 10 -10.12 -4.21 -26.66
C PHE A 10 -10.25 -2.72 -26.98
N ARG A 11 -9.88 -2.36 -28.20
CA ARG A 11 -9.85 -0.98 -28.69
C ARG A 11 -10.75 -0.82 -29.90
N ILE A 12 -11.63 0.17 -29.86
CA ILE A 12 -12.47 0.55 -30.98
C ILE A 12 -11.87 1.79 -31.65
N MET A 13 -11.66 1.70 -32.96
CA MET A 13 -11.18 2.79 -33.80
C MET A 13 -12.33 3.29 -34.67
N ALA A 14 -12.58 4.60 -34.66
CA ALA A 14 -13.52 5.22 -35.58
C ALA A 14 -12.83 5.52 -36.93
N ASN A 15 -13.41 5.07 -38.05
CA ASN A 15 -12.85 5.20 -39.41
C ASN A 15 -12.48 6.62 -39.90
N LYS A 16 -12.80 7.68 -39.15
CA LYS A 16 -12.60 9.09 -39.56
C LYS A 16 -11.90 9.97 -38.51
N LYS A 17 -11.59 9.45 -37.32
CA LYS A 17 -10.89 10.20 -36.27
C LYS A 17 -9.90 9.24 -35.64
N SER A 18 -8.65 9.67 -35.49
CA SER A 18 -7.58 8.99 -34.73
C SER A 18 -7.90 8.79 -33.24
N LYS A 19 -9.17 8.90 -32.83
CA LYS A 19 -9.64 8.63 -31.47
C LYS A 19 -9.80 7.12 -31.32
N LEU A 20 -8.82 6.55 -30.64
CA LEU A 20 -8.82 5.22 -30.10
C LEU A 20 -9.62 5.24 -28.80
N HIS A 21 -10.60 4.35 -28.66
CA HIS A 21 -11.30 4.15 -27.40
C HIS A 21 -10.95 2.76 -26.87
N THR A 22 -10.27 2.72 -25.73
CA THR A 22 -9.93 1.47 -25.06
C THR A 22 -10.98 1.13 -24.02
N LEU A 23 -11.49 -0.11 -24.06
CA LEU A 23 -12.31 -0.68 -23.01
C LEU A 23 -11.52 -1.82 -22.35
N THR A 24 -11.22 -1.64 -21.07
CA THR A 24 -10.53 -2.65 -20.27
C THR A 24 -11.55 -3.46 -19.49
N THR A 25 -11.52 -4.78 -19.66
CA THR A 25 -12.43 -5.70 -18.97
C THR A 25 -11.73 -6.44 -17.83
N GLY A 26 -10.41 -6.64 -17.93
CA GLY A 26 -9.65 -7.49 -17.00
C GLY A 26 -10.10 -8.95 -16.99
N CYS A 27 -10.86 -9.39 -18.01
CA CYS A 27 -11.45 -10.73 -18.09
C CYS A 27 -11.58 -11.17 -19.54
N VAL A 28 -11.02 -12.35 -19.83
CA VAL A 28 -10.98 -12.96 -21.17
C VAL A 28 -12.39 -13.23 -21.68
N GLU A 29 -13.20 -13.88 -20.84
CA GLU A 29 -14.56 -14.31 -21.15
C GLU A 29 -15.43 -13.09 -21.46
N LEU A 30 -15.36 -12.05 -20.63
CA LEU A 30 -16.11 -10.82 -20.83
C LEU A 30 -15.69 -10.10 -22.11
N THR A 31 -14.39 -10.01 -22.40
CA THR A 31 -13.89 -9.45 -23.67
C THR A 31 -14.45 -10.22 -24.85
N ARG A 32 -14.37 -11.56 -24.84
CA ARG A 32 -14.90 -12.41 -25.92
C ARG A 32 -16.39 -12.20 -26.12
N VAL A 33 -17.16 -12.21 -25.03
CA VAL A 33 -18.62 -11.99 -25.08
C VAL A 33 -18.94 -10.64 -25.70
N ILE A 34 -18.27 -9.56 -25.27
CA ILE A 34 -18.50 -8.23 -25.83
C ILE A 34 -18.13 -8.18 -27.32
N CYS A 35 -16.95 -8.69 -27.69
CA CYS A 35 -16.53 -8.73 -29.09
C CYS A 35 -17.51 -9.52 -29.97
N ASN A 36 -17.97 -10.69 -29.50
CA ASN A 36 -18.97 -11.50 -30.19
C ASN A 36 -20.30 -10.78 -30.34
N CYS A 37 -20.80 -10.12 -29.29
CA CYS A 37 -22.01 -9.31 -29.35
C CYS A 37 -21.91 -8.19 -30.38
N ILE A 38 -20.75 -7.52 -30.50
CA ILE A 38 -20.50 -6.48 -31.50
C ILE A 38 -20.51 -7.08 -32.92
N CYS A 39 -19.86 -8.23 -33.12
CA CYS A 39 -19.89 -8.95 -34.41
C CYS A 39 -21.31 -9.36 -34.80
N GLU A 40 -22.08 -9.93 -33.89
CA GLU A 40 -23.47 -10.33 -34.14
C GLU A 40 -24.36 -9.12 -34.44
N ALA A 41 -24.22 -8.02 -33.69
CA ALA A 41 -24.95 -6.79 -33.96
C ALA A 41 -24.63 -6.21 -35.35
N SER A 42 -23.40 -6.40 -35.83
CA SER A 42 -23.02 -6.01 -37.18
C SER A 42 -23.67 -6.88 -38.26
N LYS A 43 -23.75 -8.21 -38.06
CA LYS A 43 -24.45 -9.12 -38.98
C LYS A 43 -25.93 -8.77 -39.15
N ILE A 44 -26.56 -8.23 -38.10
CA ILE A 44 -27.96 -7.77 -38.11
C ILE A 44 -28.09 -6.36 -38.76
N GLY A 45 -26.98 -5.76 -39.20
CA GLY A 45 -26.96 -4.50 -39.94
C GLY A 45 -27.04 -3.24 -39.07
N ARG A 46 -26.89 -3.36 -37.74
CA ARG A 46 -26.91 -2.20 -36.83
C ARG A 46 -25.63 -1.38 -36.86
N TYR A 47 -24.50 -2.01 -37.19
CA TYR A 47 -23.16 -1.39 -37.19
C TYR A 47 -22.28 -1.94 -38.32
N PRO A 48 -21.25 -1.19 -38.78
CA PRO A 48 -20.26 -1.71 -39.73
C PRO A 48 -19.51 -2.93 -39.20
N ASP A 49 -19.10 -3.83 -40.10
CA ASP A 49 -18.40 -5.07 -39.75
C ASP A 49 -17.07 -4.77 -39.03
N PRO A 50 -16.93 -5.17 -37.75
CA PRO A 50 -15.72 -4.90 -37.00
C PRO A 50 -14.58 -5.79 -37.51
N LYS A 51 -13.57 -5.19 -38.14
CA LYS A 51 -12.30 -5.89 -38.39
C LYS A 51 -11.58 -6.12 -37.08
N ILE A 52 -11.56 -7.35 -36.57
CA ILE A 52 -10.85 -7.73 -35.34
C ILE A 52 -9.41 -8.09 -35.68
N SER A 53 -8.45 -7.48 -34.98
CA SER A 53 -7.02 -7.78 -35.10
C SER A 53 -6.36 -7.84 -33.71
N PRO A 54 -5.24 -8.55 -33.56
CA PRO A 54 -4.46 -8.47 -32.32
C PRO A 54 -3.80 -7.10 -32.16
N ALA A 55 -3.58 -6.67 -30.92
CA ALA A 55 -2.87 -5.44 -30.57
C ALA A 55 -1.34 -5.59 -30.72
N THR A 56 -0.87 -5.90 -31.93
CA THR A 56 0.53 -6.25 -32.23
C THR A 56 1.53 -5.20 -31.75
N MET A 57 1.19 -3.91 -31.86
CA MET A 57 2.07 -2.83 -31.40
C MET A 57 2.26 -2.83 -29.88
N GLN A 58 1.21 -3.18 -29.13
CA GLN A 58 1.29 -3.32 -27.67
C GLN A 58 2.20 -4.49 -27.31
N GLU A 59 2.01 -5.65 -27.93
CA GLU A 59 2.83 -6.84 -27.68
C GLU A 59 4.31 -6.60 -27.98
N LEU A 60 4.61 -5.89 -29.08
CA LEU A 60 5.98 -5.50 -29.43
C LEU A 60 6.56 -4.54 -28.39
N SER A 61 5.77 -3.59 -27.87
CA SER A 61 6.21 -2.67 -26.81
C SER A 61 6.52 -3.43 -25.52
N ILE A 62 5.67 -4.38 -25.13
CA ILE A 62 5.89 -5.27 -23.97
C ILE A 62 7.21 -6.02 -24.14
N LYS A 63 7.37 -6.74 -25.25
CA LYS A 63 8.57 -7.55 -25.49
C LYS A 63 9.85 -6.71 -25.53
N LYS A 64 9.79 -5.49 -26.07
CA LYS A 64 10.93 -4.55 -26.05
C LYS A 64 11.32 -4.13 -24.64
N MET A 65 10.33 -3.78 -23.80
CA MET A 65 10.57 -3.40 -22.41
C MET A 65 11.20 -4.56 -21.63
N LEU A 66 10.61 -5.75 -21.75
CA LEU A 66 11.09 -6.98 -21.12
C LEU A 66 12.50 -7.34 -21.58
N ALA A 67 12.79 -7.26 -22.89
CA ALA A 67 14.11 -7.55 -23.44
C ALA A 67 15.18 -6.61 -22.87
N ASN A 68 14.85 -5.32 -22.76
CA ASN A 68 15.74 -4.31 -22.22
C ASN A 68 16.03 -4.54 -20.73
N ASP A 69 15.01 -4.82 -19.92
CA ASP A 69 15.19 -5.09 -18.48
C ASP A 69 15.97 -6.39 -18.21
N MET A 70 15.71 -7.45 -18.98
CA MET A 70 16.41 -8.74 -18.89
C MET A 70 17.76 -8.77 -19.63
N LYS A 71 18.17 -7.66 -20.25
CA LYS A 71 19.41 -7.55 -21.06
C LYS A 71 19.52 -8.62 -22.17
N LYS A 72 18.40 -8.92 -22.84
CA LYS A 72 18.35 -9.86 -23.97
C LYS A 72 18.77 -9.14 -25.26
N ASN A 73 19.40 -9.89 -26.17
CA ASN A 73 19.86 -9.36 -27.46
C ASN A 73 18.71 -9.18 -28.47
N SER A 74 17.65 -9.97 -28.34
CA SER A 74 16.48 -9.94 -29.22
C SER A 74 15.17 -9.98 -28.42
N ILE A 75 14.13 -9.35 -28.98
CA ILE A 75 12.75 -9.45 -28.46
C ILE A 75 12.17 -10.88 -28.58
N ASN A 76 12.77 -11.72 -29.43
CA ASN A 76 12.37 -13.11 -29.59
C ASN A 76 12.91 -14.00 -28.46
N ASP A 77 13.93 -13.53 -27.73
CA ASP A 77 14.51 -14.25 -26.60
C ASP A 77 13.70 -14.05 -25.31
N VAL A 78 12.65 -13.22 -25.37
CA VAL A 78 11.74 -12.94 -24.26
C VAL A 78 10.50 -13.79 -24.38
N LYS A 79 10.16 -14.48 -23.28
CA LYS A 79 8.88 -15.18 -23.14
C LYS A 79 7.96 -14.38 -22.23
N LEU A 80 6.88 -13.85 -22.80
CA LEU A 80 5.74 -13.37 -22.02
C LEU A 80 4.84 -14.59 -21.77
N LEU A 81 4.84 -15.08 -20.54
CA LEU A 81 4.05 -16.24 -20.13
C LEU A 81 2.62 -15.84 -19.83
N ASP A 82 2.41 -14.67 -19.23
CA ASP A 82 1.08 -14.19 -18.88
C ASP A 82 1.01 -12.66 -18.81
N TYR A 83 -0.20 -12.12 -19.02
CA TYR A 83 -0.54 -10.70 -18.91
C TYR A 83 -1.94 -10.55 -18.30
N HIS A 84 -2.04 -9.77 -17.23
CA HIS A 84 -3.31 -9.50 -16.56
C HIS A 84 -3.46 -8.02 -16.23
N TYR A 85 -4.66 -7.48 -16.42
CA TYR A 85 -5.01 -6.16 -15.91
C TYR A 85 -5.65 -6.31 -14.53
N THR A 86 -5.08 -5.64 -13.53
CA THR A 86 -5.44 -5.84 -12.11
C THR A 86 -5.16 -4.57 -11.32
N PHE A 87 -5.56 -4.55 -10.07
CA PHE A 87 -5.17 -3.50 -9.15
C PHE A 87 -4.02 -3.98 -8.29
N TRP A 88 -2.96 -3.19 -8.22
CA TRP A 88 -1.81 -3.48 -7.39
C TRP A 88 -1.78 -2.53 -6.20
N GLU A 89 -1.64 -3.11 -5.03
CA GLU A 89 -1.26 -2.40 -3.83
C GLU A 89 0.08 -2.96 -3.40
N GLU A 90 1.10 -2.10 -3.41
CA GLU A 90 2.19 -2.30 -2.46
C GLU A 90 1.64 -1.86 -1.12
N PRO A 91 1.48 -2.76 -0.13
CA PRO A 91 1.07 -2.36 1.21
C PRO A 91 2.11 -1.35 1.63
N GLN A 92 1.72 -0.07 1.58
CA GLN A 92 2.61 0.99 1.93
C GLN A 92 3.09 0.60 3.32
N MET A 93 4.41 0.61 3.51
CA MET A 93 5.00 0.54 4.84
C MET A 93 4.52 1.71 5.72
N SER A 94 3.35 2.32 5.53
CA SER A 94 2.69 3.27 6.42
C SER A 94 2.76 2.77 7.86
N GLY A 95 2.37 1.52 8.13
CA GLY A 95 2.46 0.96 9.49
C GLY A 95 3.88 0.65 10.00
N ARG A 96 4.91 0.70 9.14
CA ARG A 96 6.29 0.25 9.44
C ARG A 96 7.38 1.32 9.25
N GLN A 97 7.14 2.38 8.48
CA GLN A 97 8.15 3.41 8.19
C GLN A 97 8.38 4.24 9.44
N LEU A 98 9.53 4.00 10.05
CA LEU A 98 10.01 4.75 11.20
C LEU A 98 10.26 6.20 10.77
N ARG A 99 9.43 7.12 11.24
CA ARG A 99 9.59 8.57 11.01
C ARG A 99 10.65 9.17 11.90
N LYS A 100 10.70 8.71 13.15
CA LYS A 100 11.67 9.16 14.14
C LYS A 100 11.82 8.11 15.24
N GLU A 101 13.04 7.98 15.76
CA GLU A 101 13.33 7.25 16.98
C GLU A 101 14.23 8.05 17.90
N GLY A 102 14.24 7.72 19.17
CA GLY A 102 15.15 8.32 20.13
C GLY A 102 14.91 7.87 21.55
N MET A 103 15.92 8.06 22.39
CA MET A 103 15.79 7.89 23.83
C MET A 103 15.22 9.17 24.44
N LEU A 104 14.09 9.06 25.12
CA LEU A 104 13.38 10.16 25.76
C LEU A 104 13.04 9.81 27.20
N TYR A 105 12.91 10.82 28.04
CA TYR A 105 12.19 10.64 29.29
C TYR A 105 10.70 10.67 29.01
N THR A 106 9.96 9.67 29.48
CA THR A 106 8.53 9.52 29.21
C THR A 106 7.76 9.40 30.51
N LYS A 107 6.56 9.97 30.53
CA LYS A 107 5.62 9.92 31.65
C LYS A 107 4.19 9.82 31.10
N LEU A 108 3.43 8.88 31.63
CA LEU A 108 2.02 8.69 31.35
C LEU A 108 1.21 9.35 32.48
N VAL A 109 0.21 10.13 32.12
CA VAL A 109 -0.73 10.76 33.04
C VAL A 109 -2.13 10.31 32.64
N GLU A 110 -2.82 9.62 33.54
CA GLU A 110 -4.20 9.15 33.36
C GLU A 110 -5.11 9.81 34.41
N PRO A 111 -6.40 10.05 34.13
CA PRO A 111 -7.32 10.58 35.12
C PRO A 111 -7.60 9.54 36.22
N ALA A 112 -7.84 10.02 37.44
CA ALA A 112 -8.14 9.16 38.61
C ALA A 112 -9.35 8.23 38.41
N THR A 113 -10.23 8.53 37.44
CA THR A 113 -11.42 7.75 37.09
C THR A 113 -11.13 6.53 36.21
N ALA A 114 -10.02 6.51 35.45
CA ALA A 114 -9.61 5.36 34.64
C ALA A 114 -9.17 4.17 35.53
N ILE A 115 -8.58 4.47 36.68
CA ILE A 115 -8.15 3.51 37.70
C ILE A 115 -9.34 2.71 38.28
N ARG A 116 -10.58 3.22 38.18
CA ARG A 116 -11.77 2.62 38.80
C ARG A 116 -12.56 1.66 37.90
N ARG A 117 -12.24 1.55 36.60
CA ARG A 117 -12.94 0.62 35.67
C ARG A 117 -12.33 -0.79 35.62
N LEU A 118 -11.15 -1.00 36.22
CA LEU A 118 -10.60 -2.33 36.50
C LEU A 118 -11.10 -2.84 37.85
N GLY A 119 -12.41 -3.03 37.95
CA GLY A 119 -13.01 -3.70 39.09
C GLY A 119 -12.70 -5.19 39.05
N ASN A 120 -12.20 -5.70 40.18
CA ASN A 120 -12.28 -7.11 40.61
C ASN A 120 -11.08 -8.00 40.24
N ALA A 121 -9.87 -7.63 40.64
CA ALA A 121 -8.82 -8.62 40.94
C ALA A 121 -7.93 -8.14 42.08
N THR A 122 -7.71 -9.03 43.04
CA THR A 122 -6.89 -8.92 44.24
C THR A 122 -5.58 -8.14 44.10
N LEU A 123 -5.25 -7.35 45.12
CA LEU A 123 -3.99 -6.61 45.33
C LEU A 123 -2.75 -7.31 44.74
N LYS A 124 -2.27 -6.80 43.60
CA LYS A 124 -0.87 -6.41 43.40
C LYS A 124 -0.88 -5.07 42.67
N SER A 125 -0.38 -4.03 43.33
CA SER A 125 -0.15 -2.71 42.75
C SER A 125 0.70 -2.86 41.48
N HIS A 126 0.08 -2.90 40.31
CA HIS A 126 0.77 -2.72 39.03
C HIS A 126 0.66 -1.26 38.66
N ARG A 127 1.43 -0.43 39.37
CA ARG A 127 1.68 0.94 38.93
C ARG A 127 2.28 0.88 37.53
N HIS A 128 1.71 1.65 36.61
CA HIS A 128 2.19 1.66 35.24
C HIS A 128 3.66 2.13 35.24
N PRO A 129 4.59 1.50 34.49
CA PRO A 129 6.01 1.82 34.56
C PRO A 129 6.34 3.29 34.25
N PHE A 130 5.41 3.99 33.60
CA PHE A 130 5.51 5.39 33.21
C PHE A 130 4.70 6.37 34.08
N GLU A 131 4.12 5.96 35.23
CA GLU A 131 3.48 6.93 36.17
C GLU A 131 4.45 8.01 36.65
N THR A 132 5.73 7.66 36.73
CA THR A 132 6.86 8.55 36.98
C THR A 132 7.75 8.64 35.75
N TRP A 133 8.53 9.72 35.64
CA TRP A 133 9.50 9.85 34.55
C TRP A 133 10.43 8.66 34.46
N ARG A 134 10.45 8.04 33.28
CA ARG A 134 11.34 6.92 32.99
C ARG A 134 12.01 7.13 31.65
N ASN A 135 13.28 6.79 31.56
CA ASN A 135 13.97 6.76 30.27
C ASN A 135 13.39 5.62 29.43
N ALA A 136 13.08 5.90 28.17
CA ALA A 136 12.47 4.95 27.25
C ALA A 136 12.94 5.20 25.83
N TYR A 137 12.97 4.13 25.06
CA TYR A 137 13.17 4.21 23.63
C TYR A 137 11.83 4.41 22.96
N VAL A 138 11.69 5.51 22.23
CA VAL A 138 10.44 5.89 21.57
C VAL A 138 10.62 5.77 20.07
N THR A 139 9.64 5.17 19.41
CA THR A 139 9.58 5.09 17.95
C THR A 139 8.26 5.67 17.46
N LEU A 140 8.32 6.56 16.48
CA LEU A 140 7.17 7.10 15.78
C LEU A 140 7.12 6.52 14.37
N ARG A 141 6.00 5.89 14.02
CA ARG A 141 5.65 5.44 12.66
C ARG A 141 4.58 6.36 12.07
N VAL A 142 4.08 6.06 10.87
CA VAL A 142 3.05 6.91 10.23
C VAL A 142 1.80 7.01 11.08
N ASP A 143 1.38 5.89 11.66
CA ASP A 143 0.12 5.74 12.36
C ASP A 143 0.26 5.52 13.86
N ARG A 144 1.43 5.08 14.33
CA ARG A 144 1.61 4.58 15.70
C ARG A 144 2.84 5.15 16.39
N LEU A 145 2.66 5.51 17.66
CA LEU A 145 3.74 5.83 18.58
C LEU A 145 3.94 4.64 19.53
N ASN A 146 5.16 4.12 19.59
CA ASN A 146 5.51 3.03 20.50
C ASN A 146 6.58 3.49 21.49
N VAL A 147 6.44 3.07 22.74
CA VAL A 147 7.40 3.32 23.82
C VAL A 147 7.87 1.97 24.34
N TYR A 148 9.18 1.77 24.35
CA TYR A 148 9.85 0.57 24.83
C TYR A 148 10.68 0.92 26.08
N LEU A 149 10.82 -0.02 27.01
CA LEU A 149 11.67 0.19 28.18
C LEU A 149 13.14 0.24 27.75
N HIS A 150 13.51 -0.61 26.79
CA HIS A 150 14.85 -0.68 26.21
C HIS A 150 14.77 -0.76 24.67
N LYS A 151 15.84 -0.32 23.99
CA LYS A 151 15.93 -0.38 22.52
C LYS A 151 15.94 -1.83 21.97
N SER A 152 16.36 -2.80 22.79
CA SER A 152 16.39 -4.23 22.45
C SER A 152 15.05 -4.94 22.58
N ASP A 153 14.03 -4.29 23.15
CA ASP A 153 12.75 -4.93 23.41
C ASP A 153 11.98 -5.16 22.11
N THR A 154 11.43 -6.37 21.94
CA THR A 154 10.66 -6.73 20.74
C THR A 154 9.19 -6.28 20.82
N SER A 155 8.67 -6.04 22.03
CA SER A 155 7.31 -5.59 22.29
C SER A 155 7.29 -4.26 23.04
N PRO A 156 6.45 -3.28 22.64
CA PRO A 156 6.37 -2.00 23.32
C PRO A 156 5.63 -2.10 24.66
N ALA A 157 6.08 -1.32 25.63
CA ALA A 157 5.40 -1.15 26.90
C ALA A 157 4.18 -0.21 26.79
N LEU A 158 4.20 0.74 25.84
CA LEU A 158 3.04 1.52 25.42
C LEU A 158 2.94 1.59 23.91
N SER A 159 1.73 1.50 23.38
CA SER A 159 1.46 1.66 21.96
C SER A 159 0.20 2.47 21.76
N TYR A 160 0.32 3.59 21.06
CA TYR A 160 -0.79 4.49 20.77
C TYR A 160 -0.94 4.72 19.27
N THR A 161 -2.14 4.52 18.76
CA THR A 161 -2.50 4.91 17.39
C THR A 161 -2.78 6.42 17.37
N LEU A 162 -2.08 7.14 16.51
CA LEU A 162 -2.14 8.59 16.39
C LEU A 162 -3.20 9.07 15.38
N LEU A 163 -3.64 8.20 14.47
CA LEU A 163 -4.58 8.56 13.39
C LEU A 163 -6.04 8.29 13.72
N ASP A 164 -6.30 7.62 14.83
CA ASP A 164 -7.64 7.31 15.31
C ASP A 164 -8.24 8.50 16.08
N GLU A 165 -9.56 8.49 16.30
CA GLU A 165 -10.29 9.52 17.07
C GLU A 165 -9.73 9.71 18.49
N ASN A 166 -8.96 8.72 18.95
CA ASN A 166 -8.31 8.67 20.24
C ASN A 166 -7.19 9.72 20.43
N CYS A 167 -6.58 10.28 19.38
CA CYS A 167 -5.53 11.31 19.54
C CYS A 167 -6.07 12.73 19.32
N GLN A 168 -6.08 13.53 20.38
CA GLN A 168 -6.59 14.91 20.38
C GLN A 168 -5.54 15.95 19.94
N GLY A 169 -4.28 15.54 19.80
CA GLY A 169 -3.20 16.38 19.29
C GLY A 169 -1.96 16.40 20.18
N CYS A 170 -0.99 17.24 19.81
CA CYS A 170 0.26 17.39 20.56
C CYS A 170 0.64 18.86 20.74
N ARG A 171 1.33 19.18 21.84
CA ARG A 171 1.81 20.54 22.14
C ARG A 171 3.09 20.51 22.95
N ARG A 172 3.78 21.66 23.01
CA ARG A 172 4.88 21.85 23.95
C ARG A 172 4.32 21.94 25.37
N ASN A 173 4.91 21.23 26.31
CA ASN A 173 4.56 21.31 27.72
C ASN A 173 5.69 22.01 28.49
N ARG A 174 5.38 23.14 29.13
CA ARG A 174 6.33 23.92 29.93
C ARG A 174 6.06 23.78 31.43
N SER A 175 4.99 23.10 31.81
CA SER A 175 4.51 22.97 33.19
C SER A 175 5.00 21.69 33.86
N THR A 176 6.08 21.10 33.35
CA THR A 176 6.66 19.87 33.89
C THR A 176 8.00 20.15 34.56
N ASP A 177 8.41 19.26 35.46
CA ASP A 177 9.70 19.23 36.13
C ASP A 177 10.88 18.95 35.19
N ARG A 178 10.63 18.63 33.91
CA ARG A 178 11.67 18.49 32.88
C ARG A 178 11.52 19.55 31.78
N PRO A 179 12.63 20.17 31.34
CA PRO A 179 12.60 21.07 30.20
C PRO A 179 12.37 20.27 28.90
N HIS A 180 12.03 20.99 27.82
CA HIS A 180 11.92 20.43 26.47
C HIS A 180 10.88 19.30 26.31
N ALA A 181 9.77 19.38 27.06
CA ALA A 181 8.71 18.39 27.02
C ALA A 181 7.69 18.63 25.90
N VAL A 182 7.27 17.55 25.26
CA VAL A 182 6.11 17.47 24.35
C VAL A 182 5.04 16.64 25.04
N GLU A 183 3.81 17.12 25.02
CA GLU A 183 2.63 16.41 25.53
C GLU A 183 1.76 16.01 24.34
N ILE A 184 1.40 14.73 24.29
CA ILE A 184 0.40 14.17 23.37
C ILE A 184 -0.85 13.88 24.19
N MET A 185 -1.98 14.41 23.75
CA MET A 185 -3.26 14.31 24.42
C MET A 185 -4.12 13.28 23.71
N PHE A 186 -4.69 12.36 24.48
CA PHE A 186 -5.60 11.33 24.01
C PHE A 186 -6.99 11.51 24.63
N VAL A 187 -7.98 10.81 24.09
CA VAL A 187 -9.33 10.71 24.65
C VAL A 187 -9.29 10.15 26.08
N ASN A 188 -10.29 10.47 26.89
CA ASN A 188 -10.34 10.15 28.33
C ASN A 188 -9.23 10.82 29.15
N GLU A 189 -8.80 12.03 28.76
CA GLU A 189 -7.80 12.84 29.46
C GLU A 189 -6.42 12.18 29.66
N VAL A 190 -6.16 11.08 28.94
CA VAL A 190 -4.86 10.39 28.97
C VAL A 190 -3.83 11.25 28.24
N LYS A 191 -2.67 11.45 28.85
CA LYS A 191 -1.58 12.26 28.32
C LYS A 191 -0.27 11.50 28.38
N LEU A 192 0.41 11.42 27.24
CA LEU A 192 1.79 10.96 27.18
C LEU A 192 2.71 12.17 27.07
N ILE A 193 3.59 12.33 28.05
CA ILE A 193 4.56 13.42 28.10
C ILE A 193 5.94 12.84 27.81
N MET A 194 6.67 13.47 26.88
CA MET A 194 8.01 13.06 26.47
C MET A 194 8.97 14.25 26.54
N ALA A 195 10.07 14.13 27.28
CA ALA A 195 11.09 15.16 27.42
C ALA A 195 12.37 14.78 26.67
N SER A 196 12.80 15.69 25.80
CA SER A 196 14.00 15.59 24.96
C SER A 196 15.22 16.19 25.67
N LYS A 197 16.43 15.91 25.18
CA LYS A 197 17.67 16.44 25.78
C LYS A 197 17.95 17.90 25.39
N SER A 198 17.31 18.38 24.31
CA SER A 198 17.50 19.73 23.80
C SER A 198 16.21 20.30 23.19
N LYS A 199 16.16 21.63 23.05
CA LYS A 199 15.09 22.33 22.35
C LYS A 199 14.99 21.92 20.87
N ALA A 200 16.11 21.72 20.20
CA ALA A 200 16.12 21.28 18.80
C ALA A 200 15.47 19.90 18.64
N GLU A 201 15.81 18.95 19.51
CA GLU A 201 15.21 17.60 19.50
C GLU A 201 13.72 17.65 19.85
N GLN A 202 13.31 18.52 20.78
CA GLN A 202 11.89 18.77 21.07
C GLN A 202 11.13 19.26 19.82
N ASP A 203 11.70 20.22 19.09
CA ASP A 203 11.07 20.77 17.88
C ASP A 203 11.00 19.71 16.77
N GLU A 204 12.03 18.88 16.61
CA GLU A 204 12.00 17.75 15.67
C GLU A 204 10.92 16.73 16.02
N TRP A 205 10.77 16.36 17.30
CA TRP A 205 9.72 15.45 17.74
C TRP A 205 8.33 16.03 17.53
N LEU A 206 8.12 17.29 17.91
CA LEU A 206 6.84 17.96 17.71
C LEU A 206 6.47 18.02 16.23
N ASN A 207 7.42 18.41 15.36
CA ASN A 207 7.20 18.46 13.92
C ASN A 207 6.90 17.08 13.33
N ALA A 208 7.62 16.03 13.75
CA ALA A 208 7.40 14.68 13.27
C ALA A 208 6.00 14.15 13.66
N ILE A 209 5.56 14.43 14.90
CA ILE A 209 4.22 14.05 15.40
C ILE A 209 3.14 14.84 14.66
N MET A 210 3.26 16.17 14.55
CA MET A 210 2.29 17.01 13.83
C MET A 210 2.16 16.59 12.37
N LYS A 211 3.28 16.25 11.70
CA LYS A 211 3.27 15.71 10.34
C LYS A 211 2.61 14.34 10.25
N GLY A 212 2.72 13.50 11.29
CA GLY A 212 1.95 12.25 11.44
C GLY A 212 0.46 12.52 11.46
N LEU A 213 0.04 13.36 12.40
CA LEU A 213 -1.36 13.71 12.61
C LEU A 213 -1.99 14.39 11.39
N SER A 214 -1.27 15.29 10.70
CA SER A 214 -1.81 15.97 9.53
C SER A 214 -1.96 15.04 8.33
N GLN A 215 -0.95 14.22 8.04
CA GLN A 215 -0.98 13.32 6.89
C GLN A 215 -2.02 12.21 7.05
N GLY A 216 -2.16 11.63 8.25
CA GLY A 216 -3.21 10.63 8.44
C GLY A 216 -4.61 11.21 8.56
N ARG A 217 -4.80 12.44 9.03
CA ARG A 217 -6.12 13.12 8.96
C ARG A 217 -6.52 13.51 7.54
N MET A 218 -5.56 13.75 6.64
CA MET A 218 -5.86 13.90 5.21
C MET A 218 -6.20 12.55 4.57
N ALA A 219 -5.47 11.48 4.93
CA ALA A 219 -5.81 10.12 4.48
C ALA A 219 -7.19 9.65 4.97
N MET A 220 -7.62 10.03 6.18
CA MET A 220 -8.94 9.67 6.74
C MET A 220 -10.10 10.53 6.21
N LYS A 221 -9.81 11.71 5.63
CA LYS A 221 -10.85 12.51 4.97
C LYS A 221 -11.19 12.00 3.57
N ASP A 222 -10.29 11.22 2.98
CA ASP A 222 -10.47 10.56 1.70
C ASP A 222 -11.02 9.12 1.86
N GLU A 223 -11.41 8.69 3.08
CA GLU A 223 -11.87 7.33 3.40
C GLU A 223 -13.25 6.94 2.83
N GLU A 224 -13.95 7.82 2.11
CA GLU A 224 -15.04 7.39 1.21
C GLU A 224 -14.51 6.88 -0.15
N SER A 225 -13.20 6.93 -0.40
CA SER A 225 -12.59 6.40 -1.62
C SER A 225 -11.14 5.96 -1.46
N SER A 226 -10.97 4.63 -1.55
CA SER A 226 -9.79 3.89 -2.03
C SER A 226 -8.72 3.49 -0.99
N ALA A 227 -8.54 2.18 -0.84
CA ALA A 227 -7.22 1.61 -0.67
C ALA A 227 -6.24 2.26 -1.68
N ASN A 228 -4.95 2.39 -1.35
CA ASN A 228 -3.91 2.91 -2.27
C ASN A 228 -3.61 1.91 -3.42
N THR A 229 -4.65 1.38 -4.04
CA THR A 229 -4.62 0.45 -5.16
C THR A 229 -4.39 1.24 -6.45
N VAL A 230 -3.33 0.90 -7.14
CA VAL A 230 -2.99 1.46 -8.45
C VAL A 230 -3.49 0.49 -9.52
N PRO A 231 -4.37 0.92 -10.45
CA PRO A 231 -4.68 0.10 -11.61
C PRO A 231 -3.42 -0.11 -12.45
N CYS A 232 -3.13 -1.36 -12.79
CA CYS A 232 -1.88 -1.75 -13.42
C CYS A 232 -2.04 -2.99 -14.30
N SER A 233 -1.01 -3.26 -15.09
CA SER A 233 -0.83 -4.52 -15.79
C SER A 233 0.26 -5.32 -15.11
N VAL A 234 -0.03 -6.56 -14.78
CA VAL A 234 0.92 -7.53 -14.27
C VAL A 234 1.36 -8.42 -15.42
N MET A 235 2.66 -8.59 -15.58
CA MET A 235 3.25 -9.39 -16.65
C MET A 235 4.19 -10.43 -16.07
N LEU A 236 4.02 -11.68 -16.47
CA LEU A 236 4.87 -12.79 -16.06
C LEU A 236 5.80 -13.17 -17.21
N SER A 237 7.12 -13.16 -16.96
CA SER A 237 8.11 -13.79 -17.82
C SER A 237 8.63 -15.09 -17.20
N ASP A 238 9.54 -15.76 -17.89
CA ASP A 238 10.26 -16.93 -17.37
C ASP A 238 11.31 -16.58 -16.29
N GLU A 239 11.62 -15.31 -16.07
CA GLU A 239 12.62 -14.87 -15.09
C GLU A 239 12.04 -13.95 -13.99
N LYS A 240 11.05 -13.12 -14.32
CA LYS A 240 10.55 -12.06 -13.44
C LYS A 240 9.04 -11.86 -13.55
N LEU A 241 8.47 -11.32 -12.48
CA LEU A 241 7.14 -10.73 -12.43
C LEU A 241 7.26 -9.21 -12.46
N TYR A 242 6.48 -8.56 -13.32
CA TYR A 242 6.48 -7.12 -13.52
C TYR A 242 5.15 -6.52 -13.14
N VAL A 243 5.19 -5.35 -12.51
CA VAL A 243 4.04 -4.47 -12.34
C VAL A 243 4.28 -3.24 -13.19
N CYS A 244 3.35 -2.93 -14.09
CA CYS A 244 3.49 -1.85 -15.06
C CYS A 244 2.24 -0.99 -15.12
N HIS A 245 2.42 0.28 -15.47
CA HIS A 245 1.34 1.14 -15.91
C HIS A 245 1.30 1.13 -17.45
N ASP A 246 0.14 0.84 -18.01
CA ASP A 246 -0.09 0.81 -19.46
C ASP A 246 -0.77 2.10 -19.90
N GLU A 247 -0.04 2.95 -20.63
CA GLU A 247 -0.64 4.08 -21.34
C GLU A 247 -1.22 3.56 -22.66
N GLN A 248 -2.43 3.00 -22.55
CA GLN A 248 -3.11 2.26 -23.61
C GLN A 248 -3.30 3.06 -24.90
N ASP A 249 -3.30 4.39 -24.85
CA ASP A 249 -3.48 5.23 -26.03
C ASP A 249 -2.22 5.32 -26.92
N ASN A 250 -1.03 5.12 -26.34
CA ASN A 250 0.26 5.27 -27.05
C ASN A 250 1.09 3.98 -27.09
N ALA A 251 0.57 2.87 -26.56
CA ALA A 251 1.33 1.64 -26.32
C ALA A 251 2.64 1.85 -25.54
N LEU A 252 2.64 2.87 -24.67
CA LEU A 252 3.76 3.17 -23.78
C LEU A 252 3.56 2.38 -22.49
N ILE A 253 4.57 1.60 -22.13
CA ILE A 253 4.54 0.77 -20.92
C ILE A 253 5.59 1.30 -19.98
N ARG A 254 5.15 1.71 -18.79
CA ARG A 254 6.02 2.19 -17.73
C ARG A 254 6.08 1.15 -16.63
N GLN A 255 7.26 0.58 -16.41
CA GLN A 255 7.49 -0.30 -15.28
C GLN A 255 7.33 0.49 -13.97
N LEU A 256 6.49 -0.03 -13.06
CA LEU A 256 6.30 0.48 -11.70
C LEU A 256 7.26 -0.24 -10.74
N ASP A 257 7.27 -1.57 -10.82
CA ASP A 257 8.15 -2.42 -10.03
C ASP A 257 8.36 -3.77 -10.73
N SER A 258 9.37 -4.53 -10.29
CA SER A 258 9.65 -5.88 -10.80
C SER A 258 10.35 -6.72 -9.76
N VAL A 259 10.08 -8.02 -9.74
CA VAL A 259 10.73 -8.99 -8.87
C VAL A 259 11.14 -10.21 -9.66
N LYS A 260 12.33 -10.75 -9.38
CA LYS A 260 12.71 -12.05 -9.93
C LYS A 260 11.89 -13.17 -9.29
N LEU A 261 11.54 -14.17 -10.08
CA LEU A 261 10.75 -15.30 -9.57
C LEU A 261 11.47 -16.06 -8.44
N GLU A 262 12.80 -16.09 -8.45
CA GLU A 262 13.62 -16.69 -7.38
C GLU A 262 13.47 -16.03 -6.00
N TYR A 263 12.96 -14.79 -5.95
CA TYR A 263 12.75 -14.05 -4.70
C TYR A 263 11.31 -14.12 -4.18
N VAL A 264 10.40 -14.74 -4.92
CA VAL A 264 9.03 -14.97 -4.49
C VAL A 264 9.03 -16.17 -3.54
N VAL A 265 8.73 -15.93 -2.25
CA VAL A 265 8.78 -16.98 -1.22
C VAL A 265 7.40 -17.56 -0.90
N ARG A 266 6.33 -16.80 -1.14
CA ARG A 266 4.98 -17.25 -0.84
C ARG A 266 3.94 -16.54 -1.71
N LEU A 267 2.95 -17.30 -2.16
CA LEU A 267 1.70 -16.79 -2.70
C LEU A 267 0.58 -17.21 -1.75
N LEU A 268 -0.17 -16.24 -1.23
CA LEU A 268 -1.35 -16.48 -0.41
C LEU A 268 -2.58 -16.11 -1.22
N VAL A 269 -3.51 -17.05 -1.32
CA VAL A 269 -4.85 -16.86 -1.88
C VAL A 269 -5.83 -17.24 -0.79
N ASP A 270 -6.83 -16.41 -0.56
CA ASP A 270 -7.87 -16.67 0.42
C ASP A 270 -8.93 -17.59 -0.22
N PRO A 271 -9.17 -18.80 0.33
CA PRO A 271 -10.18 -19.71 -0.21
C PRO A 271 -11.60 -19.13 -0.20
N GLU A 272 -11.89 -18.24 0.75
CA GLU A 272 -13.20 -17.59 0.92
C GLU A 272 -13.31 -16.29 0.10
N CYS A 273 -12.18 -15.70 -0.31
CA CYS A 273 -12.13 -14.47 -1.08
C CYS A 273 -11.04 -14.52 -2.17
N GLN A 274 -11.39 -15.10 -3.31
CA GLN A 274 -10.47 -15.35 -4.42
C GLN A 274 -10.18 -14.10 -5.28
N TYR A 275 -10.74 -12.94 -4.93
CA TYR A 275 -10.56 -11.69 -5.66
C TYR A 275 -9.24 -10.98 -5.35
N TYR A 276 -8.43 -11.52 -4.44
CA TYR A 276 -7.10 -10.99 -4.20
C TYR A 276 -6.08 -12.08 -3.92
N CYS A 277 -4.81 -11.76 -4.14
CA CYS A 277 -3.71 -12.58 -3.68
C CYS A 277 -2.61 -11.71 -3.07
N VAL A 278 -1.87 -12.30 -2.13
CA VAL A 278 -0.72 -11.65 -1.49
C VAL A 278 0.53 -12.41 -1.87
N LEU A 279 1.43 -11.72 -2.56
CA LEU A 279 2.75 -12.19 -2.93
C LEU A 279 3.75 -11.72 -1.88
N SER A 280 4.44 -12.65 -1.23
CA SER A 280 5.56 -12.34 -0.32
C SER A 280 6.88 -12.52 -1.06
N ILE A 281 7.74 -11.53 -0.93
CA ILE A 281 9.00 -11.40 -1.64
C ILE A 281 10.11 -11.23 -0.60
N GLU A 282 11.19 -12.00 -0.71
CA GLU A 282 12.37 -11.85 0.14
C GLU A 282 13.62 -11.68 -0.72
N HIS A 283 14.32 -10.55 -0.51
CA HIS A 283 15.53 -10.23 -1.24
C HIS A 283 16.73 -10.16 -0.28
N GLY A 284 17.21 -11.32 0.17
CA GLY A 284 18.39 -11.43 1.04
C GLY A 284 18.41 -10.40 2.18
N ASN A 285 19.48 -9.60 2.25
CA ASN A 285 19.68 -8.59 3.32
C ASN A 285 18.77 -7.34 3.23
N GLN A 286 17.88 -7.22 2.25
CA GLN A 286 17.02 -6.03 2.06
C GLN A 286 15.64 -6.14 2.71
N GLY A 287 15.34 -7.27 3.37
CA GLY A 287 14.10 -7.50 4.10
C GLY A 287 12.97 -8.07 3.24
N SER A 288 11.87 -8.44 3.90
CA SER A 288 10.67 -9.01 3.27
C SER A 288 9.75 -7.89 2.78
N LYS A 289 9.34 -7.96 1.52
CA LYS A 289 8.33 -7.11 0.88
C LYS A 289 7.06 -7.94 0.60
N SER A 290 5.91 -7.29 0.49
CA SER A 290 4.70 -7.93 -0.01
C SER A 290 4.08 -7.10 -1.12
N TRP A 291 3.47 -7.76 -2.10
CA TRP A 291 2.56 -7.15 -3.06
C TRP A 291 1.18 -7.76 -2.89
N ILE A 292 0.14 -6.94 -3.01
CA ILE A 292 -1.24 -7.40 -3.05
C ILE A 292 -1.79 -7.08 -4.42
N PHE A 293 -2.41 -8.07 -5.05
CA PHE A 293 -3.09 -7.92 -6.33
C PHE A 293 -4.58 -8.18 -6.13
N TYR A 294 -5.43 -7.28 -6.64
CA TYR A 294 -6.89 -7.41 -6.59
C TYR A 294 -7.44 -7.58 -8.01
N PHE A 295 -8.07 -8.71 -8.26
CA PHE A 295 -8.63 -9.10 -9.54
C PHE A 295 -10.11 -8.78 -9.60
N LEU A 296 -10.56 -8.29 -10.75
CA LEU A 296 -11.98 -7.98 -10.99
C LEU A 296 -12.81 -9.24 -11.23
N PHE A 297 -12.17 -10.30 -11.71
CA PHE A 297 -12.80 -11.56 -12.06
C PHE A 297 -11.87 -12.71 -11.68
N ILE A 298 -12.47 -13.81 -11.24
CA ILE A 298 -11.75 -15.05 -10.97
C ILE A 298 -11.93 -15.91 -12.21
N ASN A 299 -10.83 -16.28 -12.88
CA ASN A 299 -10.88 -17.35 -13.85
C ASN A 299 -10.92 -18.65 -13.06
N GLU A 300 -11.99 -19.43 -13.22
CA GLU A 300 -11.98 -20.83 -12.82
C GLU A 300 -10.89 -21.52 -13.67
N MET A 301 -9.75 -21.84 -13.05
CA MET A 301 -8.73 -22.72 -13.65
C MET A 301 -9.23 -24.16 -13.65
#